data_AF-A0A830D3I9-F1
#
_entry.id   AF-A0A830D3I9-F1
#
_cell.length_a   1.000
_cell.length_b   1.000
_cell.length_c   1.000
_cell.angle_alpha   90.00
_cell.angle_beta   90.00
_cell.angle_gamma   90.00
#
_symmetry.space_group_name_H-M   'P 1'
#
loop_
_entity.id
_entity.type
_entity.pdbx_description
1 polymer ?
#
loop_
_entity_poly.entity_id
_entity_poly.type
_entity_poly.pdbx_seq_one_letter_code
_entity_poly.pdbx_strand_id
1 'polypeptide(L)' 'MTGTWLVSRYICNRMRDARHGGSVINISSVAGLNRGQFLGTFVYAASKSAVITMTKVIPDERHLKLY' A
#
# COMPACT_ATOMS: atom_id res chain seq x y z
N MET A 1 3.86 6.87 -5.84
CA MET A 1 3.13 6.33 -4.68
C MET A 1 1.79 7.03 -4.42
N THR A 2 1.70 8.36 -4.61
CA THR A 2 0.52 9.18 -4.25
C THR A 2 -0.81 8.67 -4.81
N GLY A 3 -0.86 8.29 -6.09
CA GLY A 3 -2.08 7.75 -6.71
C GLY A 3 -2.56 6.45 -6.05
N THR A 4 -1.66 5.49 -5.85
CA THR A 4 -1.95 4.22 -5.15
C THR A 4 -2.49 4.47 -3.74
N TRP A 5 -1.93 5.45 -3.02
CA TRP A 5 -2.39 5.83 -1.68
C TRP A 5 -3.80 6.43 -1.67
N LEU A 6 -4.06 7.41 -2.53
CA LEU A 6 -5.38 8.05 -2.63
C LEU A 6 -6.46 7.04 -3.01
N VAL A 7 -6.19 6.20 -4.01
CA VAL A 7 -7.14 5.18 -4.48
C VAL A 7 -7.40 4.13 -3.40
N SER A 8 -6.35 3.59 -2.76
CA SER A 8 -6.51 2.62 -1.68
C SER A 8 -7.32 3.21 -0.52
N ARG A 9 -7.04 4.47 -0.14
CA ARG A 9 -7.78 5.15 0.94
C ARG A 9 -9.25 5.30 0.59
N TYR A 10 -9.54 5.72 -0.65
CA TYR A 10 -10.90 5.92 -1.15
C TYR A 10 -11.69 4.62 -1.25
N ILE A 11 -11.11 3.58 -1.86
CA ILE A 11 -11.76 2.28 -2.01
C ILE A 11 -11.99 1.64 -0.64
N CYS A 12 -11.02 1.65 0.27
CA CYS A 12 -11.21 1.13 1.62
C CYS A 12 -12.31 1.88 2.39
N ASN A 13 -12.44 3.21 2.23
CA ASN A 13 -13.57 3.96 2.80
C ASN A 13 -14.90 3.50 2.19
N ARG A 14 -14.96 3.40 0.86
CA ARG A 14 -16.16 2.95 0.13
C ARG A 14 -16.60 1.55 0.53
N MET A 15 -15.67 0.61 0.66
CA MET A 15 -15.96 -0.77 1.09
C MET A 15 -16.53 -0.82 2.50
N ARG A 16 -15.94 -0.05 3.43
CA ARG A 16 -16.45 0.10 4.80
C ARG A 16 -17.86 0.69 4.81
N ASP A 17 -18.05 1.82 4.12
CA ASP A 17 -19.33 2.55 4.11
C ASP A 17 -20.45 1.70 3.47
N ALA A 18 -20.10 0.89 2.47
CA ALA A 18 -21.01 -0.06 1.84
C ALA A 18 -21.20 -1.37 2.64
N ARG A 19 -20.49 -1.56 3.76
CA ARG A 19 -20.48 -2.79 4.57
C ARG A 19 -20.24 -4.07 3.76
N HIS A 20 -19.52 -3.94 2.66
CA HIS A 20 -19.19 -5.04 1.76
C HIS A 20 -17.71 -5.39 1.91
N GLY A 21 -17.44 -6.65 2.25
CA GLY A 21 -16.08 -7.18 2.29
C GLY A 21 -15.43 -7.14 0.90
N GLY A 22 -14.10 -7.15 0.89
CA GLY A 22 -13.30 -7.29 -0.32
C GLY A 22 -11.82 -7.07 -0.03
N SER A 23 -11.02 -6.93 -1.08
CA SER A 23 -9.57 -6.81 -0.97
C SER A 23 -9.02 -5.73 -1.90
N VAL A 24 -8.02 -4.98 -1.42
CA VAL A 24 -7.26 -4.01 -2.21
C VAL A 24 -5.86 -4.57 -2.44
N ILE A 25 -5.52 -4.84 -3.71
CA ILE A 25 -4.24 -5.43 -4.10
C ILE A 25 -3.36 -4.36 -4.75
N ASN A 26 -2.25 -4.02 -4.11
CA ASN A 26 -1.27 -3.07 -4.64
C ASN A 26 -0.09 -3.81 -5.31
N ILE A 27 0.23 -3.45 -6.55
CA ILE A 27 1.34 -4.06 -7.30
C ILE A 27 2.66 -3.34 -7.00
N SER A 28 3.56 -4.02 -6.28
CA SER A 28 4.91 -3.52 -6.02
C SER A 28 5.96 -4.14 -6.98
N SER A 29 7.24 -4.20 -6.57
CA SER A 29 8.36 -4.78 -7.32
C SER A 29 9.36 -5.37 -6.34
N VAL A 30 10.12 -6.39 -6.78
CA VAL A 30 11.24 -6.97 -6.03
C VAL A 30 12.32 -5.93 -5.69
N ALA A 31 12.43 -4.87 -6.51
CA ALA A 31 13.32 -3.74 -6.25
C ALA A 31 12.94 -2.95 -4.99
N GLY A 32 11.70 -3.06 -4.51
CA GLY A 32 11.26 -2.45 -3.25
C GLY A 32 11.58 -3.28 -2.01
N LEU A 33 12.10 -4.51 -2.17
CA LEU A 33 12.55 -5.35 -1.07
C LEU A 33 14.01 -5.07 -0.75
N ASN A 34 14.37 -5.20 0.52
CA ASN A 34 15.75 -5.04 1.00
C ASN A 34 16.67 -6.23 0.62
N ARG A 35 16.32 -6.97 -0.45
CA ARG A 35 16.93 -8.25 -0.86
C ARG A 35 17.74 -8.17 -2.16
N GLY A 36 17.91 -6.97 -2.72
CA GLY A 36 18.76 -6.73 -3.88
C GLY A 36 18.90 -5.23 -4.10
N GLN A 37 20.08 -4.67 -3.83
CA GLN A 37 20.35 -3.28 -4.15
C GLN A 37 20.61 -3.19 -5.66
N PHE A 38 19.54 -2.92 -6.42
CA PHE A 38 19.65 -2.69 -7.86
C PHE A 38 20.30 -1.32 -8.10
N LEU A 39 21.56 -1.32 -8.56
CA LEU A 39 22.30 -0.13 -8.93
C LEU A 39 21.52 0.69 -9.97
N GLY A 40 21.36 1.99 -9.73
CA GLY A 40 20.66 2.91 -10.65
C GLY A 40 19.13 2.99 -10.49
N THR A 41 18.49 2.17 -9.64
CA THR A 41 17.02 2.19 -9.49
C THR A 41 16.54 2.80 -8.17
N PHE A 42 17.36 3.61 -7.49
CA PHE A 42 17.09 4.11 -6.13
C PHE A 42 15.69 4.72 -5.97
N VAL A 43 15.30 5.65 -6.86
CA VAL A 43 14.00 6.35 -6.79
C VAL A 43 12.82 5.39 -7.05
N TYR A 44 13.01 4.43 -7.95
CA TYR A 44 12.01 3.40 -8.24
C TYR A 44 11.87 2.41 -7.08
N ALA A 45 12.99 1.95 -6.52
CA ALA A 45 13.07 1.09 -5.34
C ALA A 45 12.35 1.76 -4.16
N ALA A 46 12.69 3.02 -3.85
CA ALA A 46 12.02 3.79 -2.80
C ALA A 46 10.51 3.88 -3.01
N SER A 47 10.07 4.16 -4.24
CA SER A 47 8.65 4.21 -4.60
C SER A 47 7.94 2.88 -4.34
N LYS A 48 8.59 1.75 -4.65
CA LYS A 48 8.03 0.40 -4.50
C LYS A 48 8.11 -0.12 -3.06
N SER A 49 9.17 0.21 -2.32
CA SER A 49 9.25 0.00 -0.87
C SER A 49 8.11 0.70 -0.16
N ALA A 50 7.80 1.93 -0.54
CA ALA A 50 6.72 2.68 0.07
C ALA A 50 5.34 2.03 -0.18
N VAL A 51 5.10 1.46 -1.37
CA VAL A 51 3.88 0.67 -1.65
C VAL A 51 3.80 -0.60 -0.78
N ILE A 52 4.93 -1.27 -0.52
CA ILE A 52 4.99 -2.45 0.36
C ILE A 52 4.63 -2.05 1.79
N THR A 53 5.26 -1.01 2.33
CA THR A 53 4.98 -0.51 3.68
C THR A 53 3.52 -0.09 3.80
N MET A 54 3.00 0.67 2.83
CA MET A 54 1.61 1.11 2.79
C MET A 54 0.61 -0.05 2.87
N THR A 55 0.86 -1.12 2.12
CA THR A 55 -0.04 -2.30 2.11
C THR A 55 -0.04 -3.03 3.45
N LYS A 56 1.07 -2.97 4.20
CA LYS A 56 1.18 -3.57 5.55
C LYS A 56 0.53 -2.72 6.64
N VAL A 57 0.61 -1.39 6.55
CA VAL A 57 0.10 -0.48 7.60
C VAL A 57 -1.37 -0.15 7.47
N ILE A 58 -1.95 -0.15 6.26
CA ILE A 58 -3.37 0.18 6.07
C ILE A 58 -4.31 -0.76 6.85
N PRO A 59 -4.11 -2.09 6.88
CA PRO A 59 -4.93 -2.98 7.70
C PRO A 59 -4.88 -2.64 9.20
N ASP A 60 -3.68 -2.34 9.71
CA ASP A 60 -3.43 -2.04 11.13
C ASP A 60 -4.02 -0.68 11.56
N GLU A 61 -3.78 0.38 10.77
CA GLU A 61 -4.35 1.72 10.99
C GLU A 61 -5.89 1.68 10.99
N ARG A 62 -6.49 0.77 10.21
CA ARG A 62 -7.94 0.59 10.15
C ARG A 62 -8.50 -0.15 11.35
N HIS A 63 -7.77 -1.12 11.89
CA HIS A 63 -8.15 -1.78 13.15
C HIS A 63 -8.21 -0.77 14.31
N LEU A 64 -7.26 0.17 14.36
CA LEU A 64 -7.20 1.20 15.41
C LEU A 64 -8.28 2.28 15.30
N LYS A 65 -8.87 2.50 14.11
CA LYS A 65 -9.93 3.51 13.87
C LYS A 65 -11.35 2.96 14.03
N LEU A 66 -11.50 1.68 14.39
CA LEU A 66 -12.78 1.01 14.58
C LEU A 66 -13.12 0.76 16.08
N TYR A 67 -12.30 1.26 17.00
CA TYR A 67 -12.53 1.27 18.45
C TYR A 67 -12.60 2.71 18.98
#